data_AF-A0A6J6Q717-F1
#
_entry.id   AF-A0A6J6Q717-F1
#
_cell.length_a   1.000
_cell.length_b   1.000
_cell.length_c   1.000
_cell.angle_alpha   90.00
_cell.angle_beta   90.00
_cell.angle_gamma   90.00
#
_symmetry.space_group_name_H-M   'P 1'
#
loop_
_entity.id
_entity.type
_entity.pdbx_description
1 polymer ?
#
loop_
_entity_poly.entity_id
_entity_poly.type
_entity_poly.pdbx_seq_one_letter_code
_entity_poly.pdbx_strand_id
1 'polypeptide(L)'
;MIMQLLREEANSFAFSARTGFGIETLVAAIESSLPRPRIEVKAVIPFSRGDLVNAIHERGEIFSEDYLPEGTSIHALVDGALAKVIEDLA
;
A
#
# COMPACT_ATOMS: atom_id res chain seq x y z
N MET A 1 -13.78 13.41 29.92
CA MET A 1 -13.29 12.09 29.52
C MET A 1 -12.79 12.08 28.07
N ILE A 2 -13.64 12.33 27.05
CA ILE A 2 -13.19 12.35 25.63
C ILE A 2 -12.04 13.34 25.40
N MET A 3 -12.13 14.57 25.93
CA MET A 3 -11.07 15.57 25.82
C MET A 3 -9.74 15.19 26.49
N GLN A 4 -9.77 14.23 27.42
CA GLN A 4 -8.55 13.73 28.06
C GLN A 4 -7.87 12.69 27.16
N LEU A 5 -8.62 11.71 26.65
CA LEU A 5 -8.12 10.72 25.69
C LEU A 5 -7.51 11.39 24.45
N LEU A 6 -8.19 12.41 23.90
CA LEU A 6 -7.67 13.16 22.74
C LEU A 6 -6.34 13.87 22.99
N ARG A 7 -5.96 14.12 24.24
CA ARG A 7 -4.67 14.73 24.60
C ARG A 7 -3.58 13.70 24.89
N GLU A 8 -3.97 12.55 25.43
CA GLU A 8 -3.04 11.50 25.84
C GLU A 8 -2.62 10.60 24.64
N GLU A 9 -3.53 10.35 23.70
CA GLU A 9 -3.30 9.46 22.55
C GLU A 9 -3.12 10.24 21.24
N ALA A 10 -1.87 10.40 20.82
CA ALA A 10 -1.55 10.97 19.50
C ALA A 10 -2.09 10.04 18.40
N ASN A 11 -2.94 10.58 17.51
CA ASN A 11 -3.74 9.87 16.48
C ASN A 11 -5.10 9.32 16.94
N SER A 12 -5.69 9.88 17.99
CA SER A 12 -7.11 9.62 18.33
C SER A 12 -8.06 10.67 17.72
N PHE A 13 -9.26 10.23 17.31
CA PHE A 13 -10.26 11.06 16.63
C PHE A 13 -11.63 10.89 17.27
N ALA A 14 -12.28 12.00 17.63
CA ALA A 14 -13.65 11.98 18.12
C ALA A 14 -14.65 12.13 16.96
N PHE A 15 -15.57 11.18 16.82
CA PHE A 15 -16.59 11.19 15.77
C PHE A 15 -17.94 10.62 16.28
N SER A 16 -19.01 10.82 15.49
CA SER A 16 -20.33 10.24 15.76
C SER A 16 -21.00 9.75 14.49
N ALA A 17 -21.26 8.45 14.40
CA ALA A 17 -22.01 7.86 13.29
C ALA A 17 -23.49 8.32 13.22
N ARG A 18 -24.06 8.76 14.36
CA ARG A 18 -25.46 9.20 14.41
C ARG A 18 -25.65 10.62 13.88
N THR A 19 -24.72 11.53 14.17
CA THR A 19 -24.83 12.94 13.80
C THR A 19 -23.95 13.34 12.63
N GLY A 20 -23.00 12.48 12.23
CA GLY A 20 -22.01 12.78 11.20
C GLY A 20 -20.80 13.57 11.70
N PHE A 21 -20.76 13.95 12.98
CA PHE A 21 -19.66 14.72 13.55
C PHE A 21 -18.32 13.99 13.35
N GLY A 22 -17.30 14.70 12.84
CA GLY A 22 -15.93 14.20 12.74
C GLY A 22 -15.66 13.11 11.71
N ILE A 23 -16.65 12.70 10.89
CA ILE A 23 -16.48 11.63 9.89
C ILE A 23 -15.48 12.04 8.80
N GLU A 24 -15.58 13.25 8.25
CA GLU A 24 -14.64 13.70 7.20
C GLU A 24 -13.19 13.75 7.70
N THR A 25 -12.99 14.24 8.92
CA THR A 25 -11.67 14.26 9.56
C THR A 25 -11.12 12.85 9.77
N LEU A 26 -11.97 11.90 10.18
CA LEU A 26 -11.59 10.50 10.32
C LEU A 26 -11.20 9.88 8.98
N VAL A 27 -11.99 10.12 7.92
CA VAL A 27 -11.71 9.61 6.57
C VAL A 27 -10.38 10.17 6.06
N ALA A 28 -10.15 11.48 6.15
CA ALA A 28 -8.90 12.09 5.72
C ALA A 28 -7.68 11.56 6.49
N ALA A 29 -7.83 11.33 7.81
CA ALA A 29 -6.78 10.73 8.62
C ALA A 29 -6.46 9.31 8.16
N ILE A 30 -7.48 8.48 7.93
CA ILE A 30 -7.34 7.12 7.39
C ILE A 30 -6.61 7.19 6.04
N GLU A 31 -7.10 8.00 5.09
CA GLU A 31 -6.49 8.17 3.76
C GLU A 31 -5.02 8.60 3.82
N SER A 32 -4.67 9.47 4.77
CA SER A 32 -3.28 9.91 4.97
C SER A 32 -2.38 8.83 5.56
N SER A 33 -2.97 7.91 6.35
CA SER A 33 -2.28 6.79 6.99
C SER A 33 -2.15 5.57 6.08
N LEU A 34 -2.99 5.48 5.03
CA LEU A 34 -2.93 4.37 4.09
C LEU A 34 -1.54 4.32 3.45
N PRO A 35 -0.88 3.15 3.43
CA PRO A 35 0.35 2.97 2.68
C PRO A 35 0.07 3.34 1.22
N ARG A 36 0.78 4.34 0.70
CA ARG A 36 0.78 4.57 -0.75
C ARG A 36 1.91 3.73 -1.34
N PRO A 37 1.64 2.75 -2.19
CA PRO A 37 2.69 2.20 -3.04
C PRO A 37 3.15 3.37 -3.93
N ARG A 38 4.41 3.81 -3.77
CA ARG A 38 4.92 5.03 -4.41
C ARG A 38 5.89 4.76 -5.54
N ILE A 39 6.40 3.54 -5.62
CA ILE A 39 7.45 3.21 -6.57
C ILE A 39 6.85 2.40 -7.69
N GLU A 40 6.79 3.02 -8.86
CA GLU A 40 6.45 2.37 -10.10
C GLU A 40 7.61 1.46 -10.53
N VAL A 41 7.31 0.18 -10.70
CA VAL A 41 8.27 -0.83 -11.17
C VAL A 41 7.79 -1.42 -12.49
N LYS A 42 8.73 -1.62 -13.40
CA LYS A 42 8.55 -2.37 -14.65
C LYS A 42 9.67 -3.39 -14.72
N ALA A 43 9.34 -4.65 -14.46
CA ALA A 43 10.34 -5.71 -14.35
C ALA A 43 9.79 -7.04 -14.87
N VAL A 44 10.71 -7.87 -15.35
CA VAL A 44 10.42 -9.26 -15.65
C VAL A 44 10.87 -10.10 -14.47
N ILE A 45 9.91 -10.68 -13.74
CA ILE A 45 10.16 -11.50 -12.57
C ILE A 45 10.31 -12.96 -13.01
N PRO A 46 11.47 -13.60 -12.81
CA PRO A 46 11.65 -15.00 -13.16
C PRO A 46 10.64 -15.90 -12.44
N PHE A 47 10.21 -17.00 -13.06
CA PHE A 47 9.26 -17.94 -12.41
C PHE A 47 9.78 -18.55 -11.11
N SER A 48 11.10 -18.56 -10.90
CA SER A 48 11.72 -18.96 -9.62
C SER A 48 11.44 -17.97 -8.47
N ARG A 49 11.02 -16.74 -8.79
CA ARG A 49 10.68 -15.67 -7.84
C ARG A 49 9.19 -15.34 -7.82
N GLY A 50 8.35 -16.38 -7.89
CA GLY A 50 6.90 -16.23 -7.74
C GLY A 50 6.47 -15.65 -6.38
N ASP A 51 7.35 -15.70 -5.38
CA ASP A 51 7.19 -15.00 -4.09
C ASP A 51 7.00 -13.48 -4.28
N LEU A 52 7.70 -12.89 -5.25
CA LEU A 52 7.59 -11.47 -5.56
C LEU A 52 6.30 -11.13 -6.29
N VAL A 53 5.89 -11.96 -7.25
CA VAL A 53 4.60 -11.79 -7.93
C VAL A 53 3.46 -11.81 -6.91
N ASN A 54 3.46 -12.80 -6.00
CA ASN A 54 2.47 -12.87 -4.92
C ASN A 54 2.51 -11.64 -4.00
N ALA A 55 3.71 -11.18 -3.62
CA ALA A 55 3.87 -9.98 -2.81
C ALA A 55 3.33 -8.71 -3.48
N ILE A 56 3.46 -8.59 -4.81
CA ILE A 56 2.89 -7.49 -5.59
C ILE A 56 1.35 -7.59 -5.59
N HIS A 57 0.77 -8.79 -5.72
CA HIS A 57 -0.68 -8.95 -5.60
C HIS A 57 -1.23 -8.60 -4.21
N GLU A 58 -0.47 -8.88 -3.14
CA GLU A 58 -0.91 -8.62 -1.76
C GLU A 58 -0.75 -7.15 -1.33
N ARG A 59 0.31 -6.49 -1.77
CA ARG A 59 0.74 -5.18 -1.24
C ARG A 59 0.93 -4.10 -2.30
N GLY A 60 0.87 -4.45 -3.58
CA GLY A 60 1.04 -3.53 -4.69
C GLY A 60 -0.26 -3.23 -5.43
N GLU A 61 -0.15 -2.37 -6.44
CA GLU A 61 -1.21 -2.04 -7.38
C GLU A 61 -0.71 -2.36 -8.79
N ILE A 62 -1.31 -3.36 -9.45
CA ILE A 62 -0.86 -3.84 -10.76
C ILE A 62 -1.58 -3.07 -11.87
N PHE A 63 -0.80 -2.51 -12.79
CA PHE A 63 -1.30 -1.91 -14.02
C PHE A 63 -1.37 -2.93 -15.17
N SER A 64 -0.35 -3.78 -15.29
CA SER A 64 -0.33 -4.87 -16.28
C SER A 64 0.53 -6.04 -15.83
N GLU A 65 0.15 -7.24 -16.28
CA GLU A 65 0.86 -8.50 -16.04
C GLU A 65 0.81 -9.35 -17.32
N ASP A 66 1.97 -9.71 -17.86
CA ASP A 66 2.11 -10.54 -19.06
C ASP A 66 3.07 -11.70 -18.82
N TYR A 67 2.76 -12.88 -19.35
CA TYR A 67 3.62 -14.06 -19.23
C TYR A 67 4.59 -14.15 -20.42
N LEU A 68 5.89 -14.12 -20.13
CA LEU A 68 6.98 -14.26 -21.09
C LEU A 68 7.75 -15.57 -20.85
N PRO A 69 8.52 -16.07 -21.84
CA PRO A 69 9.36 -17.26 -21.65
C PRO A 69 10.35 -17.16 -20.47
N GLU A 70 10.87 -15.96 -20.22
CA GLU A 70 11.84 -15.63 -19.17
C GLU A 70 11.21 -15.39 -17.78
N GLY A 71 9.89 -15.18 -17.70
CA GLY A 71 9.20 -14.89 -16.44
C GLY A 71 7.89 -14.10 -16.63
N THR A 72 7.40 -13.50 -15.55
CA THR A 72 6.21 -12.64 -15.55
C THR A 72 6.65 -11.18 -15.66
N SER A 73 6.29 -10.53 -16.77
CA SER A 73 6.45 -9.08 -16.95
C SER A 73 5.37 -8.34 -16.17
N ILE A 74 5.77 -7.54 -15.19
CA ILE A 74 4.85 -6.78 -14.33
C ILE A 74 5.15 -5.30 -14.42
N HIS A 75 4.07 -4.53 -14.56
CA HIS A 75 4.05 -3.10 -14.33
C HIS A 75 3.13 -2.82 -13.14
N ALA A 76 3.69 -2.33 -12.03
CA ALA A 76 2.94 -2.13 -10.80
C ALA A 76 3.48 -0.95 -9.97
N LEU A 77 2.67 -0.43 -9.05
CA LEU A 77 3.15 0.35 -7.91
C LEU A 77 3.39 -0.58 -6.73
N VAL A 78 4.54 -0.44 -6.07
CA VAL A 78 4.89 -1.24 -4.89
C VAL A 78 5.41 -0.36 -3.75
N ASP A 79 5.51 -0.95 -2.56
CA ASP A 79 6.20 -0.34 -1.43
C ASP A 79 7.73 -0.29 -1.66
N GLY A 80 8.41 0.53 -0.84
CA GLY A 80 9.86 0.75 -1.00
C GLY A 80 10.72 -0.49 -0.77
N ALA A 81 10.28 -1.41 0.09
CA ALA A 81 11.03 -2.63 0.37
C ALA A 81 10.95 -3.59 -0.83
N LEU A 82 9.75 -3.77 -1.38
CA LEU A 82 9.52 -4.62 -2.54
C LEU A 82 10.18 -4.06 -3.80
N ALA A 83 10.13 -2.74 -4.00
CA ALA A 83 10.85 -2.07 -5.09
C ALA A 83 12.36 -2.37 -5.03
N LYS A 84 12.96 -2.33 -3.85
CA LYS A 84 14.40 -2.54 -3.71
C LYS A 84 14.81 -3.96 -4.10
N VAL A 85 14.01 -4.96 -3.69
CA VAL A 85 14.25 -6.37 -4.05
C VAL A 85 14.07 -6.61 -5.55
N ILE A 86 13.14 -5.91 -6.20
CA ILE A 86 12.92 -5.99 -7.65
C ILE A 86 14.05 -5.32 -8.42
N GLU A 87 14.57 -4.19 -7.94
CA GLU A 87 15.72 -3.50 -8.54
C GLU A 87 16.97 -4.38 -8.53
N ASP A 88 17.20 -5.13 -7.45
CA ASP A 88 18.36 -6.03 -7.30
C ASP A 88 18.26 -7.31 -8.17
N LEU A 89 17.14 -7.53 -8.87
CA LEU A 89 16.94 -8.62 -9.83
C LEU A 89 17.35 -8.27 -11.27
N ALA A 90 17.46 -6.98 -11.58
CA ALA A 90 17.86 -6.47 -12.90
C ALA A 90 19.40 -6.51 -13.06
#